data_AF-A0A2G6N4H9-F1
#
_entry.id   AF-A0A2G6N4H9-F1
#
_cell.length_a   1.000
_cell.length_b   1.000
_cell.length_c   1.000
_cell.angle_alpha   90.00
_cell.angle_beta   90.00
_cell.angle_gamma   90.00
#
_symmetry.space_group_name_H-M   'P 1'
#
loop_
_entity.id
_entity.type
_entity.pdbx_description
1 polymer ?
#
loop_
_entity_poly.entity_id
_entity_poly.type
_entity_poly.pdbx_seq_one_letter_code
_entity_poly.pdbx_strand_id
1 'polypeptide(L)'
;MADHSHRFIEEFEGFIGFGLNGQSDRDTVIYYLQKFSDDQLMALLRDRMSDEDRQALFDLISGLLRKHLSEPEYHRYFLKDNH
;
A
#
# COMPACT_ATOMS: atom_id res chain seq x y z
N MET A 1 -7.18 11.32 -16.37
CA MET A 1 -7.49 11.18 -14.93
C MET A 1 -6.41 10.26 -14.36
N ALA A 2 -5.98 10.46 -13.12
CA ALA A 2 -5.02 9.53 -12.52
C ALA A 2 -5.73 8.20 -12.23
N ASP A 3 -5.15 7.07 -12.67
CA ASP A 3 -5.75 5.74 -12.48
C ASP A 3 -5.65 5.24 -11.03
N HIS A 4 -4.85 5.92 -10.20
CA HIS A 4 -4.67 5.65 -8.78
C HIS A 4 -5.40 6.70 -7.94
N SER A 5 -6.18 6.25 -6.95
CA SER A 5 -6.88 7.13 -6.01
C SER A 5 -6.59 6.73 -4.56
N HIS A 6 -5.83 7.55 -3.83
CA HIS A 6 -5.61 7.41 -2.39
C HIS A 6 -6.65 8.26 -1.65
N ARG A 7 -7.86 7.71 -1.46
CA ARG A 7 -8.96 8.44 -0.79
C ARG A 7 -9.23 7.97 0.63
N PHE A 8 -8.77 6.79 1.01
CA PHE A 8 -9.02 6.23 2.33
C PHE A 8 -8.46 7.13 3.42
N ILE A 9 -7.28 7.72 3.19
CA ILE A 9 -6.64 8.60 4.17
C ILE A 9 -7.41 9.89 4.45
N GLU A 10 -8.16 10.38 3.46
CA GLU A 10 -8.96 11.61 3.54
C GLU A 10 -10.39 11.35 4.00
N GLU A 11 -10.95 10.18 3.69
CA GLU A 11 -12.35 9.82 3.95
C GLU A 11 -12.55 9.01 5.25
N PHE A 12 -11.47 8.46 5.84
CA PHE A 12 -11.58 7.57 7.00
C PHE A 12 -11.79 8.35 8.30
N GLU A 13 -12.94 8.13 8.95
CA GLU A 13 -13.31 8.72 10.25
C GLU A 13 -13.20 7.72 11.42
N GLY A 14 -12.67 6.52 11.17
CA GLY A 14 -12.57 5.46 12.18
C GLY A 14 -11.38 5.63 13.13
N PHE A 15 -11.19 4.62 13.99
CA PHE A 15 -10.09 4.60 14.94
C PHE A 15 -8.86 3.87 14.36
N ILE A 16 -7.69 4.50 14.47
CA ILE A 16 -6.41 3.91 14.12
C ILE A 16 -5.76 3.31 15.36
N GLY A 17 -5.55 1.99 15.34
CA GLY A 17 -4.90 1.26 16.41
C GLY A 17 -4.64 -0.20 16.04
N PHE A 18 -3.37 -0.50 15.81
CA PHE A 18 -2.91 -1.86 15.56
C PHE A 18 -2.77 -2.64 16.87
N GLY A 19 -3.23 -3.89 16.89
CA GLY A 19 -3.22 -4.80 18.04
C GLY A 19 -4.47 -4.76 18.92
N LEU A 20 -5.46 -3.92 18.61
CA LEU A 20 -6.68 -3.82 19.42
C LEU A 20 -7.77 -4.80 18.99
N ASN A 21 -8.04 -4.87 17.69
CA ASN A 21 -8.95 -5.85 17.09
C ASN A 21 -8.67 -5.99 15.59
N GLY A 22 -9.16 -7.09 15.00
CA GLY A 22 -8.88 -7.40 13.60
C GLY A 22 -9.43 -6.39 12.59
N GLN A 23 -10.44 -5.59 12.94
CA GLN A 23 -10.95 -4.53 12.06
C GLN A 23 -10.01 -3.32 12.11
N SER A 24 -9.68 -2.83 13.30
CA SER A 24 -8.77 -1.69 13.46
C SER A 24 -7.36 -1.99 12.92
N ASP A 25 -6.92 -3.24 12.96
CA ASP A 25 -5.65 -3.67 12.36
C ASP A 25 -5.65 -3.47 10.85
N ARG A 26 -6.72 -3.93 10.16
CA ARG A 26 -6.86 -3.79 8.70
C ARG A 26 -6.92 -2.33 8.29
N ASP A 27 -7.73 -1.55 9.00
CA ASP A 27 -7.89 -0.12 8.75
C ASP A 27 -6.57 0.63 8.97
N THR A 28 -5.84 0.28 10.03
CA THR A 28 -4.53 0.86 10.34
C THR A 28 -3.50 0.55 9.24
N VAL A 29 -3.47 -0.68 8.72
CA VAL A 29 -2.54 -1.05 7.64
C VAL A 29 -2.82 -0.23 6.38
N ILE A 30 -4.09 -0.10 5.96
CA ILE A 30 -4.46 0.72 4.78
C ILE A 30 -4.11 2.20 5.01
N TYR A 31 -4.43 2.72 6.19
CA TYR A 31 -4.14 4.10 6.58
C TYR A 31 -2.64 4.42 6.49
N TYR A 32 -1.80 3.55 7.07
CA TYR A 32 -0.34 3.71 7.02
C TYR A 32 0.19 3.57 5.61
N LEU A 33 -0.30 2.61 4.81
CA LEU A 33 0.15 2.44 3.43
C LEU A 33 -0.15 3.68 2.57
N GLN A 34 -1.33 4.29 2.71
CA GLN A 34 -1.64 5.51 1.95
C GLN A 34 -0.83 6.72 2.43
N LYS A 35 -0.58 6.87 3.73
CA LYS A 35 0.34 7.92 4.23
C LYS A 35 1.78 7.69 3.77
N PHE A 36 2.23 6.43 3.78
CA PHE A 36 3.58 6.05 3.39
C PHE A 36 3.81 6.31 1.91
N SER A 37 2.83 5.98 1.07
CA SER A 37 2.90 6.15 -0.39
C SER A 37 2.60 7.56 -0.88
N ASP A 38 2.52 8.56 0.01
CA ASP A 38 2.40 9.96 -0.38
C ASP A 38 3.61 10.38 -1.23
N ASP A 39 3.37 11.13 -2.32
CA ASP A 39 4.41 11.47 -3.29
C ASP A 39 5.56 12.28 -2.67
N GLN A 40 5.26 13.20 -1.74
CA GLN A 40 6.30 14.02 -1.09
C GLN A 40 7.12 13.18 -0.12
N LEU A 41 6.48 12.31 0.65
CA LEU A 41 7.17 11.38 1.54
C LEU A 41 8.02 10.38 0.76
N MET A 42 7.47 9.76 -0.30
CA MET A 42 8.21 8.80 -1.11
C MET A 42 9.39 9.44 -1.85
N ALA A 43 9.27 10.68 -2.30
CA ALA A 43 10.42 11.41 -2.85
C ALA A 43 11.55 11.55 -1.82
N LEU A 44 11.21 11.85 -0.55
CA LEU A 44 12.18 11.94 0.54
C LEU A 44 12.76 10.57 0.91
N LEU A 45 11.94 9.53 0.98
CA LEU A 45 12.35 8.19 1.40
C LEU A 45 13.14 7.46 0.32
N ARG A 46 12.85 7.69 -0.97
CA ARG A 46 13.59 7.07 -2.08
C ARG A 46 15.10 7.30 -1.95
N ASP A 47 15.50 8.50 -1.55
CA ASP A 47 16.90 8.88 -1.44
C ASP A 47 17.52 8.48 -0.08
N ARG A 48 16.69 8.09 0.90
CA ARG A 48 17.12 7.73 2.27
C ARG A 48 17.16 6.23 2.55
N MET A 49 16.27 5.45 1.94
CA MET A 49 16.25 3.99 2.08
C MET A 49 17.53 3.40 1.52
N SER A 50 18.13 2.46 2.26
CA SER A 50 19.25 1.67 1.73
C SER A 50 18.78 0.72 0.62
N ASP A 51 19.71 0.08 -0.07
CA ASP A 51 19.36 -0.95 -1.05
C ASP A 51 18.67 -2.14 -0.37
N GLU A 52 19.08 -2.48 0.86
CA GLU A 52 18.44 -3.52 1.66
C GLU A 52 17.00 -3.15 2.02
N ASP A 53 16.73 -1.90 2.42
CA ASP A 53 15.38 -1.42 2.73
C ASP A 53 14.47 -1.51 1.49
N ARG A 54 14.97 -1.08 0.33
CA ARG A 54 14.23 -1.12 -0.95
C ARG A 54 13.91 -2.56 -1.35
N GLN A 55 14.88 -3.45 -1.24
CA GLN A 55 14.71 -4.87 -1.56
C GLN A 55 13.69 -5.53 -0.61
N ALA A 56 13.80 -5.28 0.69
CA ALA A 56 12.88 -5.83 1.69
C ALA A 56 11.44 -5.36 1.45
N LEU A 57 11.24 -4.07 1.13
CA LEU A 57 9.93 -3.52 0.81
C LEU A 57 9.35 -4.14 -0.48
N PHE A 58 10.17 -4.28 -1.52
CA PHE A 58 9.77 -4.92 -2.77
C PHE A 58 9.35 -6.37 -2.55
N ASP A 59 10.15 -7.14 -1.82
CA ASP A 59 9.86 -8.56 -1.54
C ASP A 59 8.58 -8.73 -0.71
N LEU A 60 8.37 -7.85 0.27
CA LEU A 60 7.14 -7.84 1.08
C LEU A 60 5.91 -7.57 0.20
N ILE A 61 5.92 -6.50 -0.57
CA ILE A 61 4.75 -6.10 -1.39
C ILE A 61 4.50 -7.14 -2.48
N SER A 62 5.53 -7.52 -3.24
CA SER A 62 5.40 -8.50 -4.32
C SER A 62 4.96 -9.88 -3.82
N GLY A 63 5.47 -10.31 -2.66
CA GLY A 63 5.05 -11.54 -1.99
C GLY A 63 3.58 -11.53 -1.58
N LEU A 64 3.08 -10.42 -1.04
CA LEU A 64 1.67 -10.24 -0.70
C LEU A 64 0.77 -10.26 -1.94
N LEU A 65 1.15 -9.54 -3.00
CA LEU A 65 0.41 -9.52 -4.26
C LEU A 65 0.30 -10.92 -4.85
N ARG A 66 1.42 -11.66 -4.96
CA ARG A 66 1.44 -13.02 -5.47
C ARG A 66 0.62 -14.00 -4.63
N LYS A 67 0.58 -13.81 -3.31
CA LYS A 67 -0.14 -14.69 -2.40
C LYS A 67 -1.66 -14.50 -2.45
N HIS A 68 -2.10 -13.27 -2.72
CA HIS A 68 -3.51 -12.87 -2.53
C HIS A 68 -4.25 -12.53 -3.81
N LEU A 69 -3.56 -12.29 -4.92
CA LEU A 69 -4.18 -11.98 -6.21
C LEU A 69 -4.01 -13.14 -7.18
N SER A 70 -5.07 -13.47 -7.89
CA SER A 70 -4.97 -14.19 -9.16
C SER A 70 -4.35 -13.31 -10.25
N GLU A 71 -3.91 -13.92 -11.35
CA GLU A 71 -3.36 -13.17 -12.50
C GLU A 71 -4.35 -12.11 -13.04
N PRO A 72 -5.64 -12.41 -13.30
CA PRO A 72 -6.58 -11.38 -13.73
C PRO A 72 -6.77 -10.25 -12.71
N GLU A 73 -6.74 -10.56 -11.42
CA GLU A 73 -6.84 -9.54 -10.36
C GLU A 73 -5.60 -8.66 -10.28
N TYR A 74 -4.41 -9.24 -10.48
CA TYR A 74 -3.16 -8.48 -10.54
C TYR A 74 -3.16 -7.49 -11.71
N HIS A 75 -3.53 -7.94 -12.91
CA HIS A 75 -3.66 -7.07 -14.08
C HIS A 75 -4.68 -5.95 -13.85
N ARG A 76 -5.89 -6.32 -13.42
CA ARG A 76 -6.98 -5.36 -13.24
C ARG A 76 -6.74 -4.35 -12.12
N TYR A 77 -6.31 -4.80 -10.95
CA TYR A 77 -6.28 -3.95 -9.75
C TYR A 77 -4.93 -3.29 -9.51
N PHE A 78 -3.82 -3.98 -9.80
CA PHE A 78 -2.47 -3.46 -9.57
C PHE A 78 -1.89 -2.79 -10.82
N LEU A 79 -1.85 -3.50 -11.96
CA LEU A 79 -1.30 -2.93 -13.20
C LEU A 79 -2.24 -1.95 -13.90
N LYS A 80 -3.54 -1.96 -13.54
CA LYS A 80 -4.58 -1.15 -14.20
C LYS A 80 -4.69 -1.45 -15.70
N ASP A 81 -4.44 -2.70 -16.07
CA ASP A 81 -4.50 -3.18 -17.45
C ASP A 81 -5.64 -4.21 -17.62
N ASN A 82 -6.21 -4.29 -18.82
CA ASN A 82 -7.38 -5.11 -19.16
C ASN A 82 -7.01 -6.39 -19.94
N HIS A 83 -5.82 -6.96 -19.66
CA HIS A 83 -5.42 -8.26 -20.20
C HIS A 83 -6.29 -9.41 -19.65
#